data_AF-A0AAJ1N7Y4-F1
#
_entry.id   AF-A0AAJ1N7Y4-F1
#
_cell.length_a   1.000
_cell.length_b   1.000
_cell.length_c   1.000
_cell.angle_alpha   90.00
_cell.angle_beta   90.00
_cell.angle_gamma   90.00
#
_symmetry.space_group_name_H-M   'P 1'
#
loop_
_entity.id
_entity.type
_entity.pdbx_description
1 polymer ?
#
loop_
_entity_poly.entity_id
_entity_poly.type
_entity_poly.pdbx_seq_one_letter_code
_entity_poly.pdbx_strand_id
1 'polypeptide(L)'
;MPNYIDSSIGYHSAYITYKEHSDITEEAGNELLANALDLGAKICCMKFNHDSRNEPFRLLIRNETGLTGFIAIADCFTAEQLEFIENVYQDIKQPFIKARFADLLWLNIHPKKVVFVKAAIESYLALPIEEETWHLDILNCWKRAISLSLQTNNTEALNAIEKTLLTKLKQDFSENPQMSLLIAELIVEKNICKSRQGDIADDLYQKACGFHASYRYTMTRRYSSLAKRMFNHQKKETEWLCLLLIAESLEFEGDSNASGDSPNQIAANMLYDQALQAYRKIPGQYRDELDITNKVVQIRDKITEAGVNTLNEMPLIKTHGEIDISDLIAKVRSHVEKKATLEEALLYFTSFGQSSYQNIRNRAIESVKEDPLSGLFRQVIKAEDGRTIANTPGLNLNDEKVDEIALTQRMIFHFQLSDIQLKVQGVILPALDQILSEFTVTRQFLIELCYYSPIVLYAINLKMQELKSGNYQSAG
;
A
#
# COMPACT_ATOMS: atom_id res chain seq x y z
N MET A 1 -17.73 -6.95 0.62
CA MET A 1 -18.89 -6.28 0.00
C MET A 1 -19.16 -5.00 0.77
N PRO A 2 -19.08 -3.82 0.16
CA PRO A 2 -19.54 -2.58 0.78
C PRO A 2 -20.96 -2.25 0.33
N ASN A 3 -21.70 -1.69 1.28
CA ASN A 3 -23.12 -1.42 1.27
C ASN A 3 -23.54 -0.42 0.18
N TYR A 4 -24.76 -0.65 -0.31
CA TYR A 4 -25.57 0.24 -1.13
C TYR A 4 -25.55 1.68 -0.59
N ILE A 5 -24.95 2.57 -1.38
CA ILE A 5 -25.18 4.02 -1.31
C ILE A 5 -26.28 4.30 -2.32
N ASP A 6 -27.28 5.08 -1.88
CA ASP A 6 -28.47 5.52 -2.60
C ASP A 6 -28.19 5.84 -4.08
N SER A 7 -28.94 5.20 -4.98
CA SER A 7 -28.71 5.12 -6.42
C SER A 7 -29.17 6.37 -7.21
N SER A 8 -29.34 7.52 -6.55
CA SER A 8 -30.11 8.62 -7.14
C SER A 8 -29.29 9.73 -7.81
N ILE A 9 -27.96 9.83 -7.63
CA ILE A 9 -27.18 10.97 -8.16
C ILE A 9 -25.79 10.54 -8.67
N GLY A 10 -25.61 10.52 -10.00
CA GLY A 10 -24.30 10.29 -10.62
C GLY A 10 -24.37 9.87 -12.09
N TYR A 11 -23.22 9.75 -12.75
CA TYR A 11 -23.18 9.29 -14.15
C TYR A 11 -23.63 7.84 -14.31
N HIS A 12 -23.36 6.99 -13.30
CA HIS A 12 -23.77 5.59 -13.32
C HIS A 12 -25.30 5.43 -13.26
N SER A 13 -25.99 6.21 -12.41
CA SER A 13 -27.45 6.17 -12.33
C SER A 13 -28.08 6.72 -13.61
N ALA A 14 -27.56 7.83 -14.15
CA ALA A 14 -28.00 8.35 -15.43
C ALA A 14 -27.85 7.33 -16.57
N TYR A 15 -26.73 6.60 -16.61
CA TYR A 15 -26.52 5.50 -17.56
C TYR A 15 -27.60 4.42 -17.44
N ILE A 16 -27.85 3.91 -16.22
CA ILE A 16 -28.87 2.87 -15.99
C ILE A 16 -30.23 3.37 -16.47
N THR A 17 -30.65 4.57 -16.06
CA THR A 17 -31.94 5.15 -16.43
C THR A 17 -32.07 5.32 -17.94
N TYR A 18 -31.05 5.84 -18.63
CA TYR A 18 -31.08 5.94 -20.09
C TYR A 18 -31.18 4.58 -20.76
N LYS A 19 -30.46 3.57 -20.24
CA LYS A 19 -30.46 2.23 -20.82
C LYS A 19 -31.81 1.52 -20.63
N GLU A 20 -32.36 1.56 -19.43
CA GLU A 20 -33.69 0.99 -19.14
C GLU A 20 -34.78 1.63 -20.01
N HIS A 21 -34.79 2.96 -20.14
CA HIS A 21 -35.76 3.63 -21.00
C HIS A 21 -35.53 3.36 -22.49
N SER A 22 -34.29 3.17 -22.93
CA SER A 22 -33.97 2.75 -24.29
C SER A 22 -34.63 1.40 -24.59
N ASP A 23 -34.40 0.42 -23.73
CA ASP A 23 -34.88 -0.95 -23.92
C ASP A 23 -36.43 -1.00 -23.94
N ILE A 24 -37.09 -0.29 -23.00
CA ILE A 24 -38.57 -0.16 -22.97
C ILE A 24 -39.11 0.48 -24.27
N THR A 25 -38.42 1.48 -24.79
CA THR A 25 -38.85 2.22 -25.98
C THR A 25 -38.65 1.40 -27.26
N GLU A 26 -37.60 0.59 -27.30
CA GLU A 26 -37.34 -0.38 -28.37
C GLU A 26 -38.43 -1.44 -28.41
N GLU A 27 -38.80 -2.01 -27.26
CA GLU A 27 -39.93 -2.95 -27.12
C GLU A 27 -41.27 -2.34 -27.58
N ALA A 28 -41.45 -1.03 -27.36
CA ALA A 28 -42.62 -0.29 -27.82
C ALA A 28 -42.58 0.08 -29.32
N GLY A 29 -41.52 -0.29 -30.05
CA GLY A 29 -41.37 -0.09 -31.50
C GLY A 29 -40.93 1.31 -31.93
N ASN A 30 -40.46 2.16 -31.01
CA ASN A 30 -39.95 3.49 -31.34
C ASN A 30 -38.42 3.50 -31.41
N GLU A 31 -37.88 2.96 -32.50
CA GLU A 31 -36.44 2.81 -32.71
C GLU A 31 -35.66 4.13 -32.63
N LEU A 32 -36.22 5.24 -33.11
CA LEU A 32 -35.55 6.54 -33.10
C LEU A 32 -35.30 7.05 -31.68
N LEU A 33 -36.30 6.95 -30.80
CA LEU A 33 -36.16 7.36 -29.42
C LEU A 33 -35.29 6.37 -28.63
N ALA A 34 -35.38 5.07 -28.89
CA ALA A 34 -34.49 4.08 -28.30
C ALA A 34 -33.02 4.39 -28.63
N ASN A 35 -32.69 4.62 -29.90
CA ASN A 35 -31.34 4.98 -30.33
C ASN A 35 -30.83 6.29 -29.69
N ALA A 36 -31.69 7.29 -29.52
CA ALA A 36 -31.34 8.53 -28.84
C ALA A 36 -31.02 8.32 -27.35
N LEU A 37 -31.79 7.45 -26.67
CA LEU A 37 -31.58 7.10 -25.27
C LEU A 37 -30.31 6.25 -25.09
N ASP A 38 -30.05 5.28 -25.97
CA ASP A 38 -28.83 4.47 -25.96
C ASP A 38 -27.58 5.34 -26.19
N LEU A 39 -27.67 6.35 -27.07
CA LEU A 39 -26.61 7.35 -27.23
C LEU A 39 -26.35 8.13 -25.93
N GLY A 40 -27.41 8.53 -25.22
CA GLY A 40 -27.31 9.16 -23.91
C GLY A 40 -26.67 8.25 -22.86
N ALA A 41 -27.04 6.97 -22.85
CA ALA A 41 -26.44 5.95 -22.00
C ALA A 41 -24.94 5.81 -22.29
N LYS A 42 -24.56 5.71 -23.57
CA LYS A 42 -23.16 5.63 -24.03
C LYS A 42 -22.33 6.82 -23.56
N ILE A 43 -22.89 8.03 -23.58
CA ILE A 43 -22.21 9.24 -23.09
C ILE A 43 -22.03 9.21 -21.57
N CYS A 44 -23.03 8.71 -20.83
CA CYS A 44 -23.00 8.65 -19.37
C CYS A 44 -22.13 7.51 -18.81
N CYS A 45 -21.92 6.42 -19.55
CA CYS A 45 -21.09 5.30 -19.09
C CYS A 45 -19.57 5.50 -19.32
N MET A 46 -19.17 6.59 -19.97
CA MET A 46 -17.75 6.85 -20.22
C MET A 46 -16.99 7.05 -18.92
N LYS A 47 -15.86 6.34 -18.79
CA LYS A 47 -14.95 6.52 -17.67
C LYS A 47 -14.34 7.91 -17.74
N PHE A 48 -14.48 8.65 -16.65
CA PHE A 48 -13.99 10.01 -16.53
C PHE A 48 -12.57 10.03 -15.96
N ASN A 49 -11.62 10.52 -16.75
CA ASN A 49 -10.26 10.83 -16.34
C ASN A 49 -10.07 12.36 -16.29
N HIS A 50 -10.33 12.97 -15.14
CA HIS A 50 -10.26 14.42 -14.97
C HIS A 50 -8.86 15.03 -15.13
N ASP A 51 -7.80 14.20 -15.11
CA ASP A 51 -6.41 14.66 -15.25
C ASP A 51 -5.95 14.76 -16.70
N SER A 52 -6.62 14.05 -17.60
CA SER A 52 -6.32 14.13 -19.02
C SER A 52 -6.94 15.39 -19.63
N ARG A 53 -6.08 16.23 -20.21
CA ARG A 53 -6.53 17.45 -20.91
C ARG A 53 -7.31 17.10 -22.18
N ASN A 54 -6.75 16.20 -22.98
CA ASN A 54 -7.21 15.88 -24.34
C ASN A 54 -8.10 14.63 -24.41
N GLU A 55 -7.96 13.71 -23.45
CA GLU A 55 -8.75 12.46 -23.39
C GLU A 55 -9.43 12.30 -22.02
N PRO A 56 -10.31 13.22 -21.62
CA PRO A 56 -10.98 13.13 -20.34
C PRO A 56 -12.01 12.00 -20.28
N PHE A 57 -12.47 11.49 -21.44
CA PHE A 57 -13.47 10.42 -21.51
C PHE A 57 -12.88 9.22 -22.22
N ARG A 58 -13.10 8.03 -21.65
CA ARG A 58 -12.72 6.75 -22.26
C ARG A 58 -13.89 5.78 -22.15
N LEU A 59 -14.30 5.21 -23.26
CA LEU A 59 -15.33 4.17 -23.28
C LEU A 59 -14.66 2.82 -23.10
N LEU A 60 -15.09 2.05 -22.10
CA LEU A 60 -14.71 0.65 -21.94
C LEU A 60 -15.52 -0.19 -22.93
N ILE A 61 -14.81 -0.94 -23.78
CA ILE A 61 -15.44 -1.93 -24.67
C ILE A 61 -14.84 -3.29 -24.35
N ARG A 62 -15.69 -4.31 -24.32
CA ARG A 62 -15.26 -5.69 -24.26
C ARG A 62 -15.25 -6.25 -25.68
N ASN A 63 -14.09 -6.73 -26.11
CA ASN A 63 -13.94 -7.41 -27.39
C ASN A 63 -14.59 -8.80 -27.30
N GLU A 64 -14.88 -9.43 -28.44
CA GLU A 64 -15.48 -10.78 -28.52
C GLU A 64 -14.70 -11.86 -27.75
N THR A 65 -13.39 -11.65 -27.54
CA THR A 65 -12.50 -12.54 -26.77
C THR A 65 -12.51 -12.29 -25.26
N GLY A 66 -13.35 -11.38 -24.75
CA GLY A 66 -13.45 -11.04 -23.33
C GLY A 66 -12.42 -10.01 -22.84
N LEU A 67 -11.47 -9.60 -23.68
CA LEU A 67 -10.50 -8.54 -23.38
C LEU A 67 -11.18 -7.17 -23.39
N THR A 68 -11.04 -6.41 -22.30
CA THR A 68 -11.49 -5.02 -22.20
C THR A 68 -10.46 -4.05 -22.79
N GLY A 69 -10.84 -3.32 -23.84
CA GLY A 69 -10.10 -2.19 -24.40
C GLY A 69 -10.78 -0.85 -24.11
N PHE A 70 -10.05 0.26 -24.31
CA PHE A 70 -10.61 1.60 -24.26
C PHE A 70 -10.63 2.21 -25.67
N ILE A 71 -11.74 2.84 -26.05
CA ILE A 71 -11.81 3.63 -27.29
C ILE A 71 -11.50 5.10 -27.00
N ALA A 72 -10.71 5.72 -27.88
CA ALA A 72 -10.45 7.15 -27.88
C ALA A 72 -11.72 7.92 -28.22
N ILE A 73 -11.99 9.02 -27.53
CA ILE A 73 -13.27 9.74 -27.68
C ILE A 73 -13.56 10.19 -29.12
N ALA A 74 -12.52 10.54 -29.88
CA ALA A 74 -12.61 10.97 -31.27
C ALA A 74 -13.23 9.89 -32.17
N ASP A 75 -13.04 8.62 -31.82
CA ASP A 75 -13.53 7.46 -32.58
C ASP A 75 -14.88 6.95 -32.05
N CYS A 76 -15.43 7.57 -30.99
CA CYS A 76 -16.64 7.08 -30.34
C CYS A 76 -17.95 7.50 -31.03
N PHE A 77 -17.95 8.57 -31.85
CA PHE A 77 -19.18 9.20 -32.35
C PHE A 77 -19.15 9.51 -33.83
N THR A 78 -20.27 9.26 -34.51
CA THR A 78 -20.46 9.67 -35.91
C THR A 78 -20.82 11.16 -35.99
N ALA A 79 -20.67 11.76 -37.19
CA ALA A 79 -21.06 13.15 -37.41
C ALA A 79 -22.56 13.40 -37.14
N GLU A 80 -23.42 12.47 -37.54
CA GLU A 80 -24.87 12.50 -37.29
C GLU A 80 -25.19 12.47 -35.78
N GLN A 81 -24.47 11.65 -35.01
CA GLN A 81 -24.62 11.61 -33.56
C GLN A 81 -24.17 12.92 -32.92
N LEU A 82 -23.07 13.52 -33.37
CA LEU A 82 -22.62 14.82 -32.87
C LEU A 82 -23.60 15.95 -33.20
N GLU A 83 -24.20 15.95 -34.39
CA GLU A 83 -25.25 16.91 -34.78
C GLU A 83 -26.49 16.75 -33.90
N PHE A 84 -26.92 15.50 -33.65
CA PHE A 84 -28.02 15.24 -32.72
C PHE A 84 -27.72 15.76 -31.31
N ILE A 85 -26.52 15.47 -30.78
CA ILE A 85 -26.07 15.96 -29.46
C ILE A 85 -26.07 17.51 -29.42
N GLU A 86 -25.59 18.17 -30.48
CA GLU A 86 -25.61 19.63 -30.61
C GLU A 86 -27.03 20.21 -30.58
N ASN A 87 -28.02 19.50 -31.13
CA ASN A 87 -29.41 19.94 -31.14
C ASN A 87 -30.12 19.77 -29.79
N VAL A 88 -29.72 18.79 -28.97
CA VAL A 88 -30.46 18.46 -27.73
C VAL A 88 -29.80 18.93 -26.44
N TYR A 89 -28.48 19.18 -26.42
CA TYR A 89 -27.77 19.41 -25.15
C TYR A 89 -28.28 20.62 -24.34
N GLN A 90 -28.86 21.63 -25.01
CA GLN A 90 -29.39 22.82 -24.34
C GLN A 90 -30.64 22.51 -23.50
N ASP A 91 -31.46 21.56 -23.94
CA ASP A 91 -32.72 21.16 -23.31
C ASP A 91 -32.52 20.21 -22.11
N ILE A 92 -31.29 19.71 -21.92
CA ILE A 92 -30.93 18.85 -20.80
C ILE A 92 -30.98 19.65 -19.49
N LYS A 93 -31.90 19.28 -18.60
CA LYS A 93 -32.11 19.96 -17.32
C LYS A 93 -31.03 19.66 -16.29
N GLN A 94 -30.51 18.44 -16.28
CA GLN A 94 -29.54 18.03 -15.26
C GLN A 94 -28.13 18.56 -15.56
N PRO A 95 -27.53 19.39 -14.68
CA PRO A 95 -26.30 20.10 -15.01
C PRO A 95 -25.12 19.17 -15.36
N PHE A 96 -24.93 18.08 -14.62
CA PHE A 96 -23.82 17.15 -14.88
C PHE A 96 -23.95 16.43 -16.23
N ILE A 97 -25.17 16.12 -16.67
CA ILE A 97 -25.44 15.50 -17.98
C ILE A 97 -25.22 16.54 -19.08
N LYS A 98 -25.81 17.74 -18.93
CA LYS A 98 -25.63 18.85 -19.87
C LYS A 98 -24.15 19.18 -20.06
N ALA A 99 -23.40 19.22 -18.96
CA ALA A 99 -21.97 19.47 -18.96
C ALA A 99 -21.19 18.39 -19.72
N ARG A 100 -21.53 17.09 -19.54
CA ARG A 100 -20.91 15.98 -20.27
C ARG A 100 -21.14 16.08 -21.77
N PHE A 101 -22.37 16.39 -22.19
CA PHE A 101 -22.71 16.55 -23.60
C PHE A 101 -21.95 17.75 -24.20
N ALA A 102 -21.94 18.89 -23.52
CA ALA A 102 -21.23 20.08 -23.97
C ALA A 102 -19.70 19.89 -24.02
N ASP A 103 -19.10 19.21 -23.03
CA ASP A 103 -17.66 18.90 -23.02
C ASP A 103 -17.29 17.94 -24.16
N LEU A 104 -18.15 16.96 -24.46
CA LEU A 104 -17.99 16.05 -25.60
C LEU A 104 -18.03 16.80 -26.94
N LEU A 105 -18.97 17.73 -27.12
CA LEU A 105 -19.02 18.58 -28.31
C LEU A 105 -17.76 19.44 -28.42
N TRP A 106 -17.29 20.01 -27.30
CA TRP A 106 -16.03 20.76 -27.25
C TRP A 106 -14.83 19.91 -27.68
N LEU A 107 -14.77 18.63 -27.30
CA LEU A 107 -13.68 17.73 -27.64
C LEU A 107 -13.70 17.26 -29.10
N ASN A 108 -14.88 16.98 -29.66
CA ASN A 108 -15.00 16.32 -30.96
C ASN A 108 -15.28 17.26 -32.14
N ILE A 109 -15.90 18.43 -31.93
CA ILE A 109 -16.26 19.32 -33.04
C ILE A 109 -15.06 20.18 -33.47
N HIS A 110 -14.89 20.28 -34.79
CA HIS A 110 -13.92 21.13 -35.47
C HIS A 110 -14.59 21.92 -36.60
N PRO A 111 -14.34 23.24 -36.73
CA PRO A 111 -13.54 24.09 -35.83
C PRO A 111 -14.16 24.21 -34.43
N LYS A 112 -13.32 24.46 -33.42
CA LYS A 112 -13.74 24.55 -32.02
C LYS A 112 -14.75 25.70 -31.82
N LYS A 113 -15.92 25.40 -31.27
CA LYS A 113 -16.96 26.40 -30.93
C LYS A 113 -16.90 26.72 -29.43
N VAL A 114 -16.65 27.99 -29.10
CA VAL A 114 -16.48 28.46 -27.70
C VAL A 114 -17.76 28.29 -26.86
N VAL A 115 -18.93 28.27 -27.50
CA VAL A 115 -20.22 28.08 -26.82
C VAL A 115 -20.26 26.76 -26.04
N PHE A 116 -19.66 25.68 -26.58
CA PHE A 116 -19.68 24.36 -25.93
C PHE A 116 -18.85 24.33 -24.65
N VAL A 117 -17.64 24.89 -24.68
CA VAL A 117 -16.80 24.91 -23.47
C VAL A 117 -17.37 25.83 -22.40
N LYS A 118 -18.00 26.95 -22.79
CA LYS A 118 -18.73 27.81 -21.84
C LYS A 118 -19.89 27.06 -21.19
N ALA A 119 -20.74 26.42 -21.99
CA ALA A 119 -21.86 25.62 -21.48
C ALA A 119 -21.41 24.48 -20.56
N ALA A 120 -20.28 23.82 -20.89
CA ALA A 120 -19.69 22.77 -20.06
C ALA A 120 -19.20 23.32 -18.71
N ILE A 121 -18.42 24.41 -18.72
CA ILE A 121 -17.91 25.05 -17.50
C ILE A 121 -19.08 25.51 -16.60
N GLU A 122 -20.04 26.25 -17.16
CA GLU A 122 -21.20 26.76 -16.41
C GLU A 122 -22.03 25.62 -15.81
N SER A 123 -22.28 24.56 -16.58
CA SER A 123 -23.07 23.42 -16.12
C SER A 123 -22.34 22.58 -15.06
N TYR A 124 -21.00 22.44 -15.16
CA TYR A 124 -20.23 21.80 -14.11
C TYR A 124 -20.20 22.62 -12.81
N LEU A 125 -20.07 23.96 -12.91
CA LEU A 125 -20.02 24.85 -11.75
C LEU A 125 -21.40 25.10 -11.12
N ALA A 126 -22.49 24.79 -11.83
CA ALA A 126 -23.84 24.81 -11.27
C ALA A 126 -24.09 23.71 -10.23
N LEU A 127 -23.23 22.68 -10.17
CA LEU A 127 -23.30 21.64 -9.15
C LEU A 127 -22.79 22.18 -7.80
N PRO A 128 -23.60 22.12 -6.73
CA PRO A 128 -23.25 22.73 -5.46
C PRO A 128 -22.12 21.96 -4.74
N ILE A 129 -21.35 22.69 -3.93
CA ILE A 129 -20.36 22.12 -3.00
C ILE A 129 -21.06 21.87 -1.66
N GLU A 130 -21.56 20.66 -1.48
CA GLU A 130 -22.33 20.20 -0.30
C GLU A 130 -21.67 18.98 0.34
N GLU A 131 -21.87 18.83 1.64
CA GLU A 131 -21.17 17.86 2.47
C GLU A 131 -21.42 16.41 2.00
N GLU A 132 -22.66 16.12 1.64
CA GLU A 132 -23.15 14.81 1.26
C GLU A 132 -22.78 14.42 -0.17
N THR A 133 -22.50 15.39 -1.05
CA THR A 133 -22.37 15.13 -2.49
C THR A 133 -20.99 15.46 -3.06
N TRP A 134 -20.18 16.24 -2.35
CA TRP A 134 -18.86 16.67 -2.81
C TRP A 134 -17.88 15.51 -3.05
N HIS A 135 -18.01 14.41 -2.33
CA HIS A 135 -17.14 13.23 -2.47
C HIS A 135 -17.51 12.30 -3.65
N LEU A 136 -18.61 12.58 -4.36
CA LEU A 136 -19.07 11.84 -5.54
C LEU A 136 -18.50 12.44 -6.84
N ASP A 137 -19.18 12.21 -7.97
CA ASP A 137 -18.84 12.74 -9.30
C ASP A 137 -18.70 14.28 -9.35
N ILE A 138 -19.23 15.01 -8.37
CA ILE A 138 -19.21 16.48 -8.32
C ILE A 138 -17.79 17.03 -8.21
N LEU A 139 -16.93 16.48 -7.34
CA LEU A 139 -15.53 16.92 -7.26
C LEU A 139 -14.83 16.75 -8.62
N ASN A 140 -15.10 15.65 -9.33
CA ASN A 140 -14.54 15.40 -10.65
C ASN A 140 -15.05 16.42 -11.69
N CYS A 141 -16.33 16.79 -11.61
CA CYS A 141 -16.92 17.85 -12.42
C CYS A 141 -16.22 19.21 -12.18
N TRP A 142 -16.00 19.58 -10.93
CA TRP A 142 -15.27 20.80 -10.57
C TRP A 142 -13.80 20.77 -11.03
N LYS A 143 -13.11 19.64 -10.87
CA LYS A 143 -11.74 19.45 -11.39
C LYS A 143 -11.66 19.70 -12.90
N ARG A 144 -12.66 19.23 -13.66
CA ARG A 144 -12.73 19.43 -15.11
C ARG A 144 -13.11 20.85 -15.48
N ALA A 145 -14.06 21.47 -14.77
CA ALA A 145 -14.39 22.88 -14.97
C ALA A 145 -13.18 23.80 -14.80
N ILE A 146 -12.37 23.58 -13.76
CA ILE A 146 -11.10 24.29 -13.55
C ILE A 146 -10.14 24.03 -14.72
N SER A 147 -10.00 22.77 -15.14
CA SER A 147 -9.10 22.39 -16.23
C SER A 147 -9.50 23.04 -17.55
N LEU A 148 -10.79 23.06 -17.90
CA LEU A 148 -11.33 23.74 -19.08
C LEU A 148 -11.12 25.26 -19.00
N SER A 149 -11.34 25.85 -17.82
CA SER A 149 -11.13 27.28 -17.60
C SER A 149 -9.66 27.67 -17.78
N LEU A 150 -8.73 26.85 -17.28
CA LEU A 150 -7.29 27.03 -17.50
C LEU A 150 -6.89 26.85 -18.97
N GLN A 151 -7.40 25.83 -19.65
CA GLN A 151 -7.10 25.58 -21.07
C GLN A 151 -7.57 26.70 -22.00
N THR A 152 -8.71 27.31 -21.67
CA THR A 152 -9.31 28.39 -22.46
C THR A 152 -8.91 29.78 -22.00
N ASN A 153 -8.05 29.90 -20.99
CA ASN A 153 -7.70 31.16 -20.33
C ASN A 153 -8.94 31.98 -19.89
N ASN A 154 -9.99 31.30 -19.43
CA ASN A 154 -11.22 31.95 -18.97
C ASN A 154 -11.04 32.50 -17.54
N THR A 155 -10.55 33.74 -17.45
CA THR A 155 -10.25 34.41 -16.18
C THR A 155 -11.48 34.69 -15.33
N GLU A 156 -12.63 34.93 -15.96
CA GLU A 156 -13.89 35.18 -15.25
C GLU A 156 -14.35 33.93 -14.49
N ALA A 157 -14.36 32.78 -15.16
CA ALA A 157 -14.69 31.50 -14.53
C ALA A 157 -13.69 31.14 -13.42
N LEU A 158 -12.38 31.34 -13.64
CA LEU A 158 -11.36 31.08 -12.61
C LEU A 158 -11.58 31.95 -11.37
N ASN A 159 -11.84 33.25 -11.52
CA ASN A 159 -12.09 34.13 -10.39
C ASN A 159 -13.35 33.71 -9.59
N ALA A 160 -14.41 33.29 -10.30
CA ALA A 160 -15.63 32.79 -9.66
C ALA A 160 -15.38 31.47 -8.90
N ILE A 161 -14.61 30.55 -9.49
CA ILE A 161 -14.21 29.29 -8.85
C ILE A 161 -13.37 29.57 -7.60
N GLU A 162 -12.32 30.37 -7.72
CA GLU A 162 -11.44 30.70 -6.59
C GLU A 162 -12.22 31.33 -5.44
N LYS A 163 -13.10 32.30 -5.74
CA LYS A 163 -13.98 32.91 -4.73
C LYS A 163 -14.87 31.87 -4.04
N THR A 164 -15.45 30.94 -4.81
CA THR A 164 -16.38 29.93 -4.27
C THR A 164 -15.64 28.94 -3.37
N LEU A 165 -14.51 28.41 -3.82
CA LEU A 165 -13.69 27.47 -3.05
C LEU A 165 -13.15 28.12 -1.76
N LEU A 166 -12.66 29.36 -1.83
CA LEU A 166 -12.19 30.09 -0.65
C LEU A 166 -13.32 30.39 0.34
N THR A 167 -14.53 30.68 -0.15
CA THR A 167 -15.71 30.88 0.71
C THR A 167 -16.09 29.59 1.41
N LYS A 168 -16.12 28.48 0.66
CA LYS A 168 -16.42 27.15 1.22
C LYS A 168 -15.38 26.70 2.23
N LEU A 169 -14.09 26.90 1.97
CA LEU A 169 -13.02 26.51 2.89
C LEU A 169 -13.10 27.21 4.27
N LYS A 170 -13.72 28.38 4.33
CA LYS A 170 -13.97 29.15 5.58
C LYS A 170 -15.24 28.73 6.32
N GLN A 171 -16.08 27.90 5.72
CA GLN A 171 -17.26 27.36 6.42
C GLN A 171 -16.81 26.37 7.49
N ASP A 172 -17.63 26.27 8.54
CA ASP A 172 -17.39 25.28 9.59
C ASP A 172 -17.87 23.91 9.09
N PHE A 173 -16.93 22.96 9.09
CA PHE A 173 -17.15 21.56 8.74
C PHE A 173 -16.63 20.67 9.88
N SER A 174 -16.86 21.06 11.14
CA SER A 174 -16.41 20.32 12.33
C SER A 174 -16.81 18.84 12.32
N GLU A 175 -18.05 18.56 11.88
CA GLU A 175 -18.64 17.22 11.76
C GLU A 175 -18.03 16.42 10.61
N ASN A 176 -17.72 17.08 9.48
CA ASN A 176 -17.06 16.46 8.34
C ASN A 176 -15.81 17.22 7.87
N PRO A 177 -14.70 17.10 8.62
CA PRO A 177 -13.44 17.75 8.27
C PRO A 177 -12.88 17.32 6.92
N GLN A 178 -13.36 16.21 6.35
CA GLN A 178 -12.91 15.76 5.04
C GLN A 178 -13.25 16.79 3.95
N MET A 179 -14.35 17.53 4.09
CA MET A 179 -14.79 18.55 3.14
C MET A 179 -13.74 19.64 2.94
N SER A 180 -13.34 20.29 4.04
CA SER A 180 -12.31 21.33 4.02
C SER A 180 -11.00 20.81 3.42
N LEU A 181 -10.62 19.58 3.73
CA LEU A 181 -9.41 18.97 3.20
C LEU A 181 -9.51 18.75 1.68
N LEU A 182 -10.61 18.18 1.17
CA LEU A 182 -10.81 17.93 -0.27
C LEU A 182 -10.81 19.24 -1.08
N ILE A 183 -11.40 20.30 -0.55
CA ILE A 183 -11.38 21.63 -1.17
C ILE A 183 -9.94 22.16 -1.25
N ALA A 184 -9.19 22.08 -0.15
CA ALA A 184 -7.79 22.51 -0.14
C ALA A 184 -6.91 21.66 -1.05
N GLU A 185 -7.12 20.34 -1.09
CA GLU A 185 -6.43 19.42 -2.01
C GLU A 185 -6.69 19.82 -3.47
N LEU A 186 -7.94 20.15 -3.82
CA LEU A 186 -8.30 20.63 -5.17
C LEU A 186 -7.55 21.91 -5.54
N ILE A 187 -7.49 22.89 -4.62
CA ILE A 187 -6.77 24.15 -4.82
C ILE A 187 -5.30 23.89 -5.12
N VAL A 188 -4.66 23.02 -4.33
CA VAL A 188 -3.24 22.65 -4.48
C VAL A 188 -3.01 21.87 -5.77
N GLU A 189 -3.83 20.87 -6.07
CA GLU A 189 -3.72 20.02 -7.25
C GLU A 189 -3.80 20.83 -8.55
N LYS A 190 -4.76 21.76 -8.64
CA LYS A 190 -4.95 22.61 -9.82
C LYS A 190 -4.11 23.88 -9.80
N ASN A 191 -3.32 24.11 -8.74
CA ASN A 191 -2.47 25.27 -8.55
C ASN A 191 -3.18 26.62 -8.77
N ILE A 192 -4.37 26.75 -8.17
CA ILE A 192 -5.19 27.96 -8.16
C ILE A 192 -5.06 28.69 -6.80
N CYS A 193 -5.70 29.85 -6.66
CA CYS A 193 -5.65 30.68 -5.45
C CYS A 193 -4.22 31.04 -5.01
N LYS A 194 -3.29 31.23 -5.96
CA LYS A 194 -1.84 31.31 -5.68
C LYS A 194 -1.46 32.32 -4.61
N SER A 195 -2.10 33.48 -4.59
CA SER A 195 -1.86 34.54 -3.60
C SER A 195 -2.33 34.19 -2.18
N ARG A 196 -3.21 33.20 -2.02
CA ARG A 196 -3.79 32.75 -0.75
C ARG A 196 -3.25 31.42 -0.26
N GLN A 197 -2.38 30.75 -1.02
CA GLN A 197 -1.86 29.45 -0.62
C GLN A 197 -1.09 29.51 0.71
N GLY A 198 -0.47 30.63 1.06
CA GLY A 198 0.15 30.84 2.38
C GLY A 198 -0.88 30.78 3.51
N ASP A 199 -1.90 31.64 3.42
CA ASP A 199 -3.00 31.71 4.38
C ASP A 199 -3.71 30.35 4.55
N ILE A 200 -3.93 29.63 3.44
CA ILE A 200 -4.56 28.29 3.46
C ILE A 200 -3.68 27.28 4.19
N ALA A 201 -2.37 27.28 3.94
CA ALA A 201 -1.45 26.35 4.61
C ALA A 201 -1.40 26.60 6.12
N ASP A 202 -1.41 27.87 6.54
CA ASP A 202 -1.46 28.26 7.94
C ASP A 202 -2.79 27.81 8.60
N ASP A 203 -3.94 28.02 7.94
CA ASP A 203 -5.26 27.54 8.42
C ASP A 203 -5.32 26.01 8.56
N LEU A 204 -4.81 25.28 7.56
CA LEU A 204 -4.75 23.81 7.61
C LEU A 204 -3.90 23.31 8.78
N TYR A 205 -2.76 23.96 9.03
CA TYR A 205 -1.90 23.61 10.16
C TYR A 205 -2.60 23.89 11.50
N GLN A 206 -3.29 25.02 11.66
CA GLN A 206 -4.06 25.32 12.87
C GLN A 206 -5.19 24.31 13.10
N LYS A 207 -5.92 23.94 12.04
CA LYS A 207 -6.93 22.86 12.10
C LYS A 207 -6.29 21.53 12.51
N ALA A 208 -5.10 21.20 11.99
CA ALA A 208 -4.36 20.01 12.41
C ALA A 208 -4.02 20.01 13.90
N CYS A 209 -3.56 21.15 14.45
CA CYS A 209 -3.33 21.30 15.89
C CYS A 209 -4.62 21.08 16.70
N GLY A 210 -5.75 21.62 16.24
CA GLY A 210 -7.06 21.38 16.86
C GLY A 210 -7.48 19.90 16.83
N PHE A 211 -7.26 19.20 15.72
CA PHE A 211 -7.53 17.76 15.63
C PHE A 211 -6.61 16.94 16.53
N HIS A 212 -5.36 17.36 16.69
CA HIS A 212 -4.41 16.69 17.58
C HIS A 212 -4.87 16.79 19.03
N ALA A 213 -5.26 17.99 19.47
CA ALA A 213 -5.78 18.24 20.81
C ALA A 213 -7.07 17.45 21.11
N SER A 214 -7.88 17.19 20.10
CA SER A 214 -9.12 16.39 20.21
C SER A 214 -8.91 14.89 19.91
N TYR A 215 -7.67 14.40 19.92
CA TYR A 215 -7.32 12.98 19.68
C TYR A 215 -7.77 12.42 18.30
N ARG A 216 -8.04 13.28 17.32
CA ARG A 216 -8.39 12.91 15.94
C ARG A 216 -7.12 12.77 15.09
N TYR A 217 -6.30 11.77 15.41
CA TYR A 217 -4.94 11.63 14.87
C TYR A 217 -4.90 11.45 13.34
N THR A 218 -5.82 10.69 12.75
CA THR A 218 -5.91 10.54 11.28
C THR A 218 -6.13 11.88 10.58
N MET A 219 -7.01 12.75 11.11
CA MET A 219 -7.23 14.08 10.55
C MET A 219 -6.02 14.98 10.74
N THR A 220 -5.39 14.94 11.92
CA THR A 220 -4.13 15.64 12.23
C THR A 220 -3.08 15.39 11.15
N ARG A 221 -2.82 14.11 10.84
CA ARG A 221 -1.81 13.73 9.84
C ARG A 221 -2.17 14.18 8.43
N ARG A 222 -3.44 14.05 8.02
CA ARG A 222 -3.88 14.42 6.67
C ARG A 222 -3.76 15.93 6.43
N TYR A 223 -4.25 16.74 7.37
CA TYR A 223 -4.13 18.19 7.32
C TYR A 223 -2.67 18.66 7.38
N SER A 224 -1.88 18.12 8.32
CA SER A 224 -0.45 18.43 8.42
C SER A 224 0.31 18.06 7.16
N SER A 225 0.00 16.93 6.54
CA SER A 225 0.66 16.49 5.30
C SER A 225 0.37 17.43 4.12
N LEU A 226 -0.85 17.94 4.02
CA LEU A 226 -1.21 18.92 2.99
C LEU A 226 -0.55 20.27 3.27
N ALA A 227 -0.64 20.78 4.51
CA ALA A 227 0.01 22.03 4.91
C ALA A 227 1.53 21.97 4.64
N LYS A 228 2.17 20.86 5.01
CA LYS A 228 3.59 20.58 4.72
C LYS A 228 3.93 20.73 3.24
N ARG A 229 3.15 20.10 2.35
CA ARG A 229 3.34 20.20 0.89
C ARG A 229 3.26 21.66 0.41
N MET A 230 2.31 22.42 0.96
CA MET A 230 2.13 23.83 0.61
C MET A 230 3.28 24.71 1.12
N PHE A 231 3.73 24.51 2.35
CA PHE A 231 4.89 25.22 2.91
C PHE A 231 6.18 24.94 2.13
N ASN A 232 6.41 23.70 1.73
CA ASN A 232 7.56 23.32 0.92
C ASN A 232 7.53 24.01 -0.45
N HIS A 233 6.38 24.02 -1.13
CA HIS A 233 6.22 24.74 -2.40
C HIS A 233 6.48 26.26 -2.27
N GLN A 234 6.15 26.85 -1.12
CA GLN A 234 6.41 28.26 -0.80
C GLN A 234 7.81 28.53 -0.25
N LYS A 235 8.63 27.49 -0.03
CA LYS A 235 9.94 27.55 0.64
C LYS A 235 9.87 28.23 2.02
N LYS A 236 8.76 28.06 2.75
CA LYS A 236 8.64 28.53 4.14
C LYS A 236 9.43 27.58 5.06
N GLU A 237 10.17 28.15 6.00
CA GLU A 237 10.94 27.41 7.03
C GLU A 237 10.05 26.87 8.18
N THR A 238 8.77 26.59 7.89
CA THR A 238 7.77 26.09 8.86
C THR A 238 7.38 24.63 8.60
N GLU A 239 7.98 23.97 7.60
CA GLU A 239 7.70 22.58 7.26
C GLU A 239 7.90 21.62 8.46
N TRP A 240 8.94 21.89 9.26
CA TRP A 240 9.31 21.07 10.40
C TRP A 240 8.20 21.01 11.47
N LEU A 241 7.39 22.07 11.63
CA LEU A 241 6.25 22.10 12.55
C LEU A 241 5.21 21.04 12.17
N CYS A 242 4.96 20.86 10.87
CA CYS A 242 4.06 19.82 10.37
C CYS A 242 4.65 18.42 10.58
N LEU A 243 5.97 18.26 10.40
CA LEU A 243 6.65 16.98 10.65
C LEU A 243 6.61 16.59 12.13
N LEU A 244 6.82 17.55 13.02
CA LEU A 244 6.71 17.36 14.47
C LEU A 244 5.29 16.91 14.84
N LEU A 245 4.27 17.65 14.39
CA LEU A 245 2.87 17.33 14.69
C LEU A 245 2.45 15.96 14.14
N ILE A 246 2.97 15.56 12.97
CA ILE A 246 2.77 14.20 12.43
C ILE A 246 3.42 13.16 13.35
N ALA A 247 4.67 13.38 13.77
CA ALA A 247 5.39 12.45 14.63
C ALA A 247 4.70 12.27 15.99
N GLU A 248 4.30 13.37 16.63
CA GLU A 248 3.55 13.36 17.88
C GLU A 248 2.20 12.67 17.71
N SER A 249 1.45 12.96 16.64
CA SER A 249 0.16 12.29 16.41
C SER A 249 0.29 10.77 16.27
N LEU A 250 1.40 10.27 15.73
CA LEU A 250 1.68 8.84 15.60
C LEU A 250 2.08 8.22 16.95
N GLU A 251 2.92 8.93 17.72
CA GLU A 251 3.30 8.50 19.07
C GLU A 251 2.08 8.39 19.98
N PHE A 252 1.24 9.42 20.04
CA PHE A 252 0.05 9.45 20.91
C PHE A 252 -1.01 8.42 20.51
N GLU A 253 -1.22 8.20 19.20
CA GLU A 253 -2.09 7.11 18.74
C GLU A 253 -1.52 5.74 19.08
N GLY A 254 -0.19 5.58 18.97
CA GLY A 254 0.51 4.37 19.39
C GLY A 254 0.31 4.09 20.89
N ASP A 255 0.48 5.12 21.73
CA ASP A 255 0.27 5.02 23.18
C ASP A 255 -1.16 4.60 23.52
N SER A 256 -2.14 5.17 22.79
CA SER A 256 -3.56 4.83 22.93
C SER A 256 -3.86 3.38 22.55
N ASN A 257 -3.21 2.86 21.50
CA ASN A 257 -3.34 1.45 21.10
C ASN A 257 -2.62 0.50 22.06
N ALA A 258 -1.51 0.92 22.65
CA ALA A 258 -0.75 0.10 23.59
C ALA A 258 -1.45 -0.03 24.96
N SER A 259 -2.21 0.99 25.37
CA SER A 259 -2.73 1.11 26.75
C SER A 259 -4.26 1.12 26.86
N GLY A 260 -5.00 0.94 25.76
CA GLY A 260 -6.46 0.98 25.74
C GLY A 260 -7.14 -0.26 26.35
N ASP A 261 -8.47 -0.23 26.45
CA ASP A 261 -9.30 -1.34 27.01
C ASP A 261 -9.13 -2.67 26.24
N SER A 262 -8.68 -2.60 25.00
CA SER A 262 -8.28 -3.74 24.19
C SER A 262 -6.97 -3.39 23.49
N PRO A 263 -5.81 -3.65 24.15
CA PRO A 263 -4.51 -3.35 23.60
C PRO A 263 -4.32 -3.99 22.22
N ASN A 264 -3.70 -3.26 21.33
CA ASN A 264 -3.27 -3.73 20.02
C ASN A 264 -1.80 -3.34 19.83
N GLN A 265 -0.93 -4.18 20.38
CA GLN A 265 0.51 -3.97 20.39
C GLN A 265 1.09 -4.03 18.98
N ILE A 266 0.49 -4.82 18.07
CA ILE A 266 0.85 -4.82 16.65
C ILE A 266 0.65 -3.42 16.03
N ALA A 267 -0.54 -2.84 16.21
CA ALA A 267 -0.85 -1.51 15.69
C ALA A 267 0.00 -0.42 16.35
N ALA A 268 0.19 -0.50 17.67
CA ALA A 268 1.06 0.42 18.40
C ALA A 268 2.51 0.38 17.88
N ASN A 269 3.07 -0.82 17.71
CA ASN A 269 4.41 -1.02 17.18
C ASN A 269 4.57 -0.39 15.78
N MET A 270 3.59 -0.61 14.91
CA MET A 270 3.55 -0.01 13.56
C MET A 270 3.49 1.52 13.60
N LEU A 271 2.74 2.10 14.54
CA LEU A 271 2.61 3.54 14.72
C LEU A 271 3.92 4.15 15.26
N TYR A 272 4.57 3.51 16.24
CA TYR A 272 5.86 3.96 16.75
C TYR A 272 6.97 3.91 15.69
N ASP A 273 6.99 2.87 14.84
CA ASP A 273 7.92 2.79 13.70
C ASP A 273 7.73 3.98 12.74
N GLN A 274 6.47 4.37 12.47
CA GLN A 274 6.17 5.54 11.66
C GLN A 274 6.56 6.84 12.36
N ALA A 275 6.33 6.96 13.68
CA ALA A 275 6.72 8.10 14.49
C ALA A 275 8.25 8.30 14.46
N LEU A 276 9.03 7.22 14.62
CA LEU A 276 10.48 7.24 14.53
C LEU A 276 10.96 7.77 13.17
N GLN A 277 10.31 7.34 12.08
CA GLN A 277 10.63 7.86 10.74
C GLN A 277 10.26 9.33 10.58
N ALA A 278 9.15 9.77 11.16
CA ALA A 278 8.73 11.18 11.13
C ALA A 278 9.69 12.07 11.92
N TYR A 279 10.07 11.69 13.15
CA TYR A 279 11.06 12.41 13.96
C TYR A 279 12.42 12.52 13.25
N ARG A 280 12.87 11.46 12.57
CA ARG A 280 14.12 11.47 11.79
C ARG A 280 14.11 12.43 10.59
N LYS A 281 12.93 12.78 10.07
CA LYS A 281 12.81 13.74 8.96
C LYS A 281 12.93 15.19 9.42
N ILE A 282 12.86 15.48 10.72
CA ILE A 282 13.03 16.83 11.25
C ILE A 282 14.48 17.30 10.98
N PRO A 283 14.67 18.50 10.38
CA PRO A 283 16.00 19.03 10.09
C PRO A 283 16.87 19.18 11.34
N GLY A 284 18.18 18.94 11.18
CA GLY A 284 19.15 18.95 12.28
C GLY A 284 19.15 20.23 13.12
N GLN A 285 18.94 21.39 12.48
CA GLN A 285 18.95 22.70 13.15
C GLN A 285 17.88 22.87 14.24
N TYR A 286 16.81 22.07 14.21
CA TYR A 286 15.74 22.12 15.22
C TYR A 286 15.82 20.98 16.25
N ARG A 287 16.75 20.03 16.08
CA ARG A 287 16.75 18.80 16.89
C ARG A 287 17.15 19.02 18.34
N ASP A 288 18.09 19.92 18.57
CA ASP A 288 18.60 20.20 19.92
C ASP A 288 17.56 21.00 20.73
N GLU A 289 16.93 22.00 20.11
CA GLU A 289 15.88 22.82 20.74
C GLU A 289 14.64 22.00 21.12
N LEU A 290 14.22 21.08 20.23
CA LEU A 290 13.01 20.26 20.41
C LEU A 290 13.27 18.93 21.11
N ASP A 291 14.50 18.70 21.59
CA ASP A 291 14.94 17.45 22.22
C ASP A 291 14.62 16.17 21.41
N ILE A 292 14.75 16.26 20.08
CA ILE A 292 14.38 15.17 19.16
C ILE A 292 15.28 13.95 19.37
N THR A 293 16.53 14.17 19.81
CA THR A 293 17.46 13.07 20.07
C THR A 293 16.95 12.16 21.20
N ASN A 294 16.47 12.74 22.30
CA ASN A 294 15.87 11.95 23.38
C ASN A 294 14.54 11.34 22.97
N LYS A 295 13.71 12.06 22.20
CA LYS A 295 12.46 11.49 21.65
C LYS A 295 12.71 10.26 20.79
N VAL A 296 13.73 10.28 19.95
CA VAL A 296 14.13 9.11 19.14
C VAL A 296 14.54 7.91 20.01
N VAL A 297 15.17 8.14 21.17
CA VAL A 297 15.49 7.06 22.13
C VAL A 297 14.20 6.51 22.75
N GLN A 298 13.34 7.39 23.29
CA GLN A 298 12.07 6.99 23.89
C GLN A 298 11.18 6.17 22.93
N ILE A 299 11.09 6.60 21.67
CA ILE A 299 10.31 5.87 20.67
C ILE A 299 10.91 4.48 20.38
N ARG A 300 12.24 4.32 20.40
CA ARG A 300 12.86 3.00 20.23
C ARG A 300 12.53 2.08 21.39
N ASP A 301 12.52 2.60 22.61
CA ASP A 301 12.13 1.83 23.78
C ASP A 301 10.66 1.37 23.66
N LYS A 302 9.76 2.27 23.25
CA LYS A 302 8.35 1.94 22.94
C LYS A 302 8.21 0.89 21.82
N ILE A 303 9.04 0.95 20.77
CA ILE A 303 9.08 -0.06 19.70
C ILE A 303 9.51 -1.42 20.28
N THR A 304 10.55 -1.46 21.12
CA THR A 304 11.00 -2.72 21.72
C THR A 304 9.93 -3.29 22.65
N GLU A 305 9.36 -2.46 23.52
CA GLU A 305 8.32 -2.88 24.47
C GLU A 305 7.07 -3.42 23.74
N ALA A 306 6.50 -2.65 22.82
CA ALA A 306 5.35 -3.10 22.03
C ALA A 306 5.69 -4.32 21.16
N GLY A 307 6.94 -4.44 20.72
CA GLY A 307 7.43 -5.59 19.95
C GLY A 307 7.43 -6.87 20.76
N VAL A 308 7.90 -6.83 22.00
CA VAL A 308 7.84 -7.96 22.93
C VAL A 308 6.39 -8.32 23.24
N ASN A 309 5.56 -7.31 23.52
CA ASN A 309 4.15 -7.54 23.87
C ASN A 309 3.33 -8.07 22.69
N THR A 310 3.72 -7.77 21.44
CA THR A 310 3.11 -8.35 20.23
C THR A 310 3.18 -9.87 20.23
N LEU A 311 4.24 -10.48 20.78
CA LEU A 311 4.37 -11.94 20.83
C LEU A 311 3.24 -12.60 21.63
N ASN A 312 2.67 -11.89 22.62
CA ASN A 312 1.54 -12.36 23.41
C ASN A 312 0.20 -12.27 22.66
N GLU A 313 0.11 -11.43 21.63
CA GLU A 313 -1.10 -11.24 20.81
C GLU A 313 -1.12 -12.12 19.56
N MET A 314 0.02 -12.67 19.14
CA MET A 314 0.10 -13.52 17.96
C MET A 314 -0.56 -14.89 18.22
N PRO A 315 -1.58 -15.29 17.44
CA PRO A 315 -2.16 -16.61 17.59
C PRO A 315 -1.12 -17.67 17.23
N LEU A 316 -0.94 -18.65 18.11
CA LEU A 316 -0.07 -19.79 17.85
C LEU A 316 -0.69 -20.63 16.72
N ILE A 317 -0.14 -20.53 15.52
CA ILE A 317 -0.49 -21.41 14.42
C ILE A 317 0.30 -22.71 14.61
N LYS A 318 -0.34 -23.71 15.22
CA LYS A 318 0.13 -25.09 15.15
C LYS A 318 -0.32 -25.67 13.81
N THR A 319 0.62 -26.19 13.02
CA THR A 319 0.29 -27.03 11.86
C THR A 319 -0.61 -28.16 12.36
N HIS A 320 -1.73 -28.41 11.68
CA HIS A 320 -2.67 -29.45 12.10
C HIS A 320 -2.03 -30.82 11.90
N GLY A 321 -1.91 -31.58 13.00
CA GLY A 321 -1.30 -32.91 13.05
C GLY A 321 0.07 -32.90 13.72
N GLU A 322 0.26 -33.78 14.70
CA GLU A 322 1.61 -34.17 15.11
C GLU A 322 2.28 -34.79 13.88
N ILE A 323 3.31 -34.12 13.35
CA ILE A 323 4.14 -34.70 12.28
C ILE A 323 4.95 -35.80 12.96
N ASP A 324 4.49 -37.04 12.85
CA ASP A 324 5.23 -38.19 13.35
C ASP A 324 6.49 -38.39 12.49
N ILE A 325 7.65 -38.09 13.07
CA ILE A 325 8.96 -38.24 12.44
C ILE A 325 9.67 -39.53 12.90
N SER A 326 8.99 -40.43 13.61
CA SER A 326 9.58 -41.65 14.17
C SER A 326 10.24 -42.52 13.10
N ASP A 327 9.58 -42.68 11.95
CA ASP A 327 10.12 -43.44 10.81
C ASP A 327 11.36 -42.80 10.20
N LEU A 328 11.41 -41.46 10.14
CA LEU A 328 12.58 -40.72 9.68
C LEU A 328 13.74 -40.92 10.64
N ILE A 329 13.50 -40.75 11.94
CA ILE A 329 14.49 -40.95 13.00
C ILE A 329 15.06 -42.37 12.95
N ALA A 330 14.19 -43.39 12.80
CA ALA A 330 14.61 -44.78 12.73
C ALA A 330 15.53 -45.05 11.51
N LYS A 331 15.19 -44.50 10.34
CA LYS A 331 16.02 -44.61 9.13
C LYS A 331 17.36 -43.87 9.26
N VAL A 332 17.34 -42.71 9.90
CA VAL A 332 18.54 -41.90 10.13
C VAL A 332 19.50 -42.62 11.06
N ARG A 333 19.00 -43.18 12.16
CA ARG A 333 19.80 -44.00 13.09
C ARG A 333 20.37 -45.23 12.38
N SER A 334 19.55 -45.97 11.64
CA SER A 334 20.01 -47.17 10.94
C SER A 334 21.05 -46.88 9.85
N HIS A 335 21.06 -45.67 9.30
CA HIS A 335 22.06 -45.25 8.31
C HIS A 335 23.46 -45.09 8.92
N VAL A 336 23.56 -44.66 10.17
CA VAL A 336 24.83 -44.41 10.88
C VAL A 336 25.19 -45.49 11.91
N GLU A 337 24.28 -46.39 12.24
CA GLU A 337 24.52 -47.47 13.21
C GLU A 337 25.45 -48.56 12.65
N LYS A 338 26.12 -49.26 13.57
CA LYS A 338 26.91 -50.49 13.34
C LYS A 338 28.01 -50.34 12.29
N LYS A 339 28.64 -49.17 12.20
CA LYS A 339 29.83 -48.99 11.35
C LYS A 339 31.05 -49.60 12.02
N ALA A 340 32.06 -49.95 11.22
CA ALA A 340 33.26 -50.59 11.76
C ALA A 340 34.14 -49.59 12.53
N THR A 341 34.07 -48.30 12.16
CA THR A 341 34.91 -47.23 12.71
C THR A 341 34.12 -45.93 12.88
N LEU A 342 34.61 -45.04 13.76
CA LEU A 342 34.03 -43.71 13.96
C LEU A 342 34.13 -42.86 12.69
N GLU A 343 35.23 -42.98 11.95
CA GLU A 343 35.48 -42.30 10.68
C GLU A 343 34.44 -42.69 9.63
N GLU A 344 34.11 -43.98 9.56
CA GLU A 344 33.06 -44.49 8.68
C GLU A 344 31.67 -43.98 9.12
N ALA A 345 31.36 -44.01 10.41
CA ALA A 345 30.10 -43.45 10.93
C ALA A 345 29.95 -41.95 10.60
N LEU A 346 31.02 -41.18 10.76
CA LEU A 346 31.05 -39.75 10.42
C LEU A 346 30.95 -39.51 8.91
N LEU A 347 31.55 -40.36 8.08
CA LEU A 347 31.39 -40.28 6.63
C LEU A 347 29.93 -40.46 6.23
N TYR A 348 29.24 -41.47 6.77
CA TYR A 348 27.80 -41.67 6.56
C TYR A 348 26.98 -40.50 7.12
N PHE A 349 27.38 -39.91 8.25
CA PHE A 349 26.74 -38.72 8.79
C PHE A 349 26.83 -37.51 7.83
N THR A 350 27.95 -37.33 7.13
CA THR A 350 28.07 -36.22 6.16
C THR A 350 27.15 -36.35 4.94
N SER A 351 26.59 -37.55 4.70
CA SER A 351 25.71 -37.80 3.55
C SER A 351 24.27 -37.28 3.73
N PHE A 352 23.91 -36.82 4.93
CA PHE A 352 22.62 -36.19 5.17
C PHE A 352 22.55 -34.86 4.41
N GLY A 353 21.83 -34.87 3.29
CA GLY A 353 21.89 -33.84 2.26
C GLY A 353 21.58 -32.41 2.72
N GLN A 354 22.33 -31.47 2.14
CA GLN A 354 22.04 -30.03 2.22
C GLN A 354 20.71 -29.72 1.54
N SER A 355 19.97 -28.71 2.02
CA SER A 355 18.80 -28.23 1.29
C SER A 355 19.27 -27.57 -0.01
N SER A 356 18.84 -28.11 -1.15
CA SER A 356 19.11 -27.49 -2.45
C SER A 356 18.31 -26.20 -2.59
N TYR A 357 19.00 -25.11 -2.97
CA TYR A 357 18.38 -23.83 -3.33
C TYR A 357 17.21 -24.02 -4.32
N GLN A 358 17.40 -24.88 -5.31
CA GLN A 358 16.39 -25.18 -6.34
C GLN A 358 15.11 -25.77 -5.71
N ASN A 359 15.26 -26.66 -4.72
CA ASN A 359 14.13 -27.32 -4.05
C ASN A 359 13.38 -26.37 -3.13
N ILE A 360 14.10 -25.48 -2.43
CA ILE A 360 13.48 -24.42 -1.60
C ILE A 360 12.72 -23.45 -2.51
N ARG A 361 13.31 -23.05 -3.64
CA ARG A 361 12.69 -22.15 -4.61
C ARG A 361 11.42 -22.74 -5.21
N ASN A 362 11.45 -24.01 -5.63
CA ASN A 362 10.28 -24.67 -6.21
C ASN A 362 9.14 -24.79 -5.21
N ARG A 363 9.44 -25.18 -3.95
CA ARG A 363 8.44 -25.22 -2.87
C ARG A 363 7.84 -23.85 -2.56
N ALA A 364 8.66 -22.78 -2.57
CA ALA A 364 8.16 -21.42 -2.41
C ALA A 364 7.18 -21.03 -3.53
N ILE A 365 7.48 -21.39 -4.79
CA ILE A 365 6.60 -21.17 -5.94
C ILE A 365 5.29 -21.97 -5.83
N GLU A 366 5.38 -23.25 -5.46
CA GLU A 366 4.20 -24.12 -5.27
C GLU A 366 3.28 -23.58 -4.17
N SER A 367 3.84 -23.13 -3.05
CA SER A 367 3.07 -22.53 -1.96
C SER A 367 2.33 -21.24 -2.33
N VAL A 368 2.74 -20.54 -3.39
CA VAL A 368 2.02 -19.36 -3.91
C VAL A 368 0.84 -19.78 -4.79
N LYS A 369 0.96 -20.92 -5.47
CA LYS A 369 -0.13 -21.48 -6.31
C LYS A 369 -1.23 -22.12 -5.46
N GLU A 370 -0.87 -22.79 -4.38
CA GLU A 370 -1.81 -23.49 -3.50
C GLU A 370 -2.62 -22.54 -2.61
N ASP A 371 -2.00 -21.45 -2.13
CA ASP A 371 -2.69 -20.40 -1.37
C ASP A 371 -2.32 -19.00 -1.87
N PRO A 372 -2.97 -18.55 -2.97
CA PRO A 372 -2.73 -17.24 -3.56
C PRO A 372 -3.10 -16.08 -2.63
N LEU A 373 -4.08 -16.30 -1.74
CA LEU A 373 -4.58 -15.28 -0.82
C LEU A 373 -3.59 -15.02 0.33
N SER A 374 -2.90 -16.06 0.82
CA SER A 374 -1.81 -15.89 1.80
C SER A 374 -0.66 -15.02 1.29
N GLY A 375 -0.47 -14.98 -0.04
CA GLY A 375 0.56 -14.20 -0.70
C GLY A 375 0.25 -12.70 -0.79
N LEU A 376 -1.01 -12.30 -0.59
CA LEU A 376 -1.45 -10.90 -0.71
C LEU A 376 -1.14 -10.06 0.53
N PHE A 377 -0.99 -10.73 1.67
CA PHE A 377 -0.84 -10.05 2.95
C PHE A 377 0.64 -9.90 3.30
N ARG A 378 1.01 -8.68 3.68
CA ARG A 378 2.31 -8.37 4.22
C ARG A 378 2.55 -9.22 5.48
N GLN A 379 3.69 -9.92 5.54
CA GLN A 379 4.06 -10.72 6.71
C GLN A 379 5.19 -10.03 7.47
N VAL A 380 5.05 -9.92 8.80
CA VAL A 380 6.09 -9.36 9.67
C VAL A 380 6.64 -10.48 10.54
N ILE A 381 7.91 -10.82 10.36
CA ILE A 381 8.61 -11.79 11.19
C ILE A 381 9.28 -11.04 12.34
N LYS A 382 8.96 -11.44 13.57
CA LYS A 382 9.51 -10.89 14.81
C LYS A 382 10.49 -11.88 15.44
N ALA A 383 11.61 -11.38 15.96
CA ALA A 383 12.50 -12.15 16.84
C ALA A 383 11.88 -12.30 18.24
N GLU A 384 12.46 -13.19 19.06
CA GLU A 384 12.05 -13.40 20.46
C GLU A 384 12.15 -12.11 21.30
N ASP A 385 13.03 -11.17 20.92
CA ASP A 385 13.18 -9.86 21.55
C ASP A 385 12.22 -8.79 21.00
N GLY A 386 11.23 -9.17 20.17
CA GLY A 386 10.23 -8.27 19.61
C GLY A 386 10.69 -7.44 18.41
N ARG A 387 11.95 -7.58 17.98
CA ARG A 387 12.47 -6.87 16.80
C ARG A 387 11.92 -7.45 15.51
N THR A 388 11.56 -6.57 14.56
CA THR A 388 11.26 -7.02 13.20
C THR A 388 12.54 -7.52 12.53
N ILE A 389 12.62 -8.82 12.28
CA ILE A 389 13.76 -9.46 11.60
C ILE A 389 13.54 -9.60 10.10
N ALA A 390 12.28 -9.67 9.67
CA ALA A 390 11.94 -9.62 8.26
C ALA A 390 10.55 -9.02 8.06
N ASN A 391 10.36 -8.42 6.89
CA ASN A 391 9.09 -7.89 6.46
C ASN A 391 8.88 -8.27 5.00
N THR A 392 7.90 -9.12 4.76
CA THR A 392 7.56 -9.63 3.43
C THR A 392 6.45 -8.76 2.85
N PRO A 393 6.68 -8.02 1.75
CA PRO A 393 5.60 -7.30 1.09
C PRO A 393 4.57 -8.29 0.54
N GLY A 394 3.30 -7.86 0.48
CA GLY A 394 2.27 -8.62 -0.22
C GLY A 394 2.57 -8.65 -1.73
N LEU A 395 2.28 -9.77 -2.38
CA LEU A 395 2.41 -9.93 -3.82
C LEU A 395 1.38 -9.06 -4.54
N ASN A 396 1.84 -8.32 -5.54
CA ASN A 396 0.96 -7.65 -6.49
C ASN A 396 0.48 -8.67 -7.52
N LEU A 397 -0.79 -9.08 -7.45
CA LEU A 397 -1.37 -10.07 -8.39
C LEU A 397 -1.44 -9.58 -9.85
N ASN A 398 -1.21 -8.29 -10.09
CA ASN A 398 -1.30 -7.69 -11.42
C ASN A 398 0.03 -7.70 -12.19
N ASP A 399 1.15 -8.14 -11.58
CA ASP A 399 2.43 -8.28 -12.27
C ASP A 399 2.61 -9.72 -12.77
N GLU A 400 2.89 -9.88 -14.07
CA GLU A 400 3.17 -11.18 -14.69
C GLU A 400 4.48 -11.83 -14.19
N LYS A 401 5.32 -11.07 -13.47
CA LYS A 401 6.53 -11.56 -12.82
C LYS A 401 6.33 -11.55 -11.31
N VAL A 402 6.44 -12.72 -10.69
CA VAL A 402 6.58 -12.84 -9.23
C VAL A 402 7.79 -12.00 -8.82
N ASP A 403 7.57 -11.00 -7.98
CA ASP A 403 8.64 -10.17 -7.42
C ASP A 403 9.71 -11.07 -6.79
N GLU A 404 10.94 -11.02 -7.33
CA GLU A 404 12.06 -11.84 -6.86
C GLU A 404 12.37 -11.59 -5.38
N ILE A 405 12.09 -10.39 -4.87
CA ILE A 405 12.28 -10.03 -3.46
C ILE A 405 11.28 -10.80 -2.59
N ALA A 406 10.00 -10.79 -2.97
CA ALA A 406 8.94 -11.52 -2.26
C ALA A 406 9.17 -13.04 -2.30
N LEU A 407 9.62 -13.57 -3.45
CA LEU A 407 9.97 -14.98 -3.59
C LEU A 407 11.15 -15.36 -2.69
N THR A 408 12.21 -14.56 -2.66
CA THR A 408 13.40 -14.80 -1.83
C THR A 408 13.06 -14.84 -0.34
N GLN A 409 12.21 -13.93 0.12
CA GLN A 409 11.80 -13.91 1.53
C GLN A 409 10.93 -15.11 1.91
N ARG A 410 10.05 -15.56 1.01
CA ARG A 410 9.25 -16.77 1.22
C ARG A 410 10.12 -18.05 1.20
N MET A 411 11.17 -18.08 0.40
CA MET A 411 12.20 -19.13 0.46
C MET A 411 12.90 -19.18 1.82
N ILE A 412 13.28 -18.02 2.38
CA ILE A 412 13.90 -17.93 3.71
C ILE A 412 12.94 -18.46 4.79
N PHE A 413 11.67 -18.06 4.74
CA PHE A 413 10.64 -18.52 5.68
C PHE A 413 10.44 -20.03 5.65
N HIS A 414 10.26 -20.62 4.46
CA HIS A 414 10.13 -22.07 4.30
C HIS A 414 11.39 -22.82 4.77
N PHE A 415 12.57 -22.28 4.47
CA PHE A 415 13.83 -22.85 4.94
C PHE A 415 13.92 -22.83 6.48
N GLN A 416 13.55 -21.72 7.12
CA GLN A 416 13.61 -21.56 8.56
C GLN A 416 12.59 -22.43 9.31
N LEU A 417 11.32 -22.39 8.90
CA LEU A 417 10.25 -23.10 9.61
C LEU A 417 10.21 -24.61 9.34
N SER A 418 10.41 -25.03 8.09
CA SER A 418 10.20 -26.42 7.71
C SER A 418 11.49 -27.22 7.56
N ASP A 419 12.53 -26.63 6.94
CA ASP A 419 13.75 -27.39 6.65
C ASP A 419 14.72 -27.44 7.83
N ILE A 420 15.01 -26.30 8.48
CA ILE A 420 15.97 -26.27 9.60
C ILE A 420 15.45 -27.09 10.77
N GLN A 421 14.24 -26.78 11.26
CA GLN A 421 13.74 -27.41 12.48
C GLN A 421 13.55 -28.93 12.31
N LEU A 422 12.98 -29.36 11.18
CA LEU A 422 12.79 -30.79 10.88
C LEU A 422 14.12 -31.52 10.65
N LYS A 423 15.10 -30.92 9.97
CA LYS A 423 16.41 -31.56 9.75
C LYS A 423 17.21 -31.65 11.03
N VAL A 424 17.21 -30.60 11.85
CA VAL A 424 17.96 -30.62 13.12
C VAL A 424 17.37 -31.69 14.04
N GLN A 425 16.06 -31.67 14.27
CA GLN A 425 15.39 -32.55 15.22
C GLN A 425 15.21 -33.98 14.69
N GLY A 426 14.99 -34.17 13.39
CA GLY A 426 14.70 -35.47 12.79
C GLY A 426 15.90 -36.18 12.16
N VAL A 427 16.99 -35.47 11.87
CA VAL A 427 18.15 -36.02 11.14
C VAL A 427 19.47 -35.80 11.87
N ILE A 428 19.84 -34.55 12.16
CA ILE A 428 21.16 -34.22 12.69
C ILE A 428 21.35 -34.73 14.12
N LEU A 429 20.45 -34.33 15.05
CA LEU A 429 20.56 -34.74 16.45
C LEU A 429 20.42 -36.26 16.61
N PRO A 430 19.41 -36.94 16.01
CA PRO A 430 19.26 -38.38 16.20
C PRO A 430 20.41 -39.22 15.63
N ALA A 431 21.01 -38.80 14.51
CA ALA A 431 22.20 -39.48 13.98
C ALA A 431 23.42 -39.24 14.87
N LEU A 432 23.61 -38.01 15.36
CA LEU A 432 24.71 -37.69 16.26
C LEU A 432 24.60 -38.50 17.56
N ASP A 433 23.42 -38.55 18.17
CA ASP A 433 23.15 -39.33 19.38
C ASP A 433 23.45 -40.82 19.17
N GLN A 434 23.07 -41.38 18.00
CA GLN A 434 23.36 -42.77 17.67
C GLN A 434 24.87 -43.02 17.57
N ILE A 435 25.62 -42.16 16.89
CA ILE A 435 27.09 -42.29 16.77
C ILE A 435 27.75 -42.19 18.15
N LEU A 436 27.32 -41.24 18.97
CA LEU A 436 27.85 -41.03 20.33
C LEU A 436 27.50 -42.19 21.28
N SER A 437 26.45 -42.95 20.98
CA SER A 437 26.10 -44.16 21.75
C SER A 437 27.01 -45.36 21.43
N GLU A 438 27.57 -45.43 20.23
CA GLU A 438 28.41 -46.55 19.75
C GLU A 438 29.91 -46.27 19.87
N PHE A 439 30.31 -45.00 19.75
CA PHE A 439 31.71 -44.60 19.68
C PHE A 439 32.06 -43.53 20.72
N THR A 440 33.22 -43.67 21.34
CA THR A 440 33.79 -42.63 22.19
C THR A 440 34.64 -41.67 21.36
N VAL A 441 34.17 -40.43 21.23
CA VAL A 441 34.93 -39.36 20.55
C VAL A 441 36.01 -38.84 21.49
N THR A 442 37.27 -39.19 21.21
CA THR A 442 38.39 -38.72 22.04
C THR A 442 38.84 -37.33 21.61
N ARG A 443 39.42 -36.59 22.56
CA ARG A 443 40.05 -35.29 22.28
C ARG A 443 41.13 -35.39 21.20
N GLN A 444 41.93 -36.46 21.20
CA GLN A 444 43.00 -36.67 20.23
C GLN A 444 42.45 -36.81 18.81
N PHE A 445 41.35 -37.56 18.66
CA PHE A 445 40.66 -37.74 17.39
C PHE A 445 40.14 -36.41 16.83
N LEU A 446 39.54 -35.55 17.66
CA LEU A 446 39.07 -34.22 17.24
C LEU A 446 40.24 -33.33 16.80
N ILE A 447 41.38 -33.37 17.51
CA ILE A 447 42.57 -32.62 17.14
C ILE A 447 43.11 -33.08 15.77
N GLU A 448 43.12 -34.39 15.52
CA GLU A 448 43.54 -34.97 14.23
C GLU A 448 42.59 -34.58 13.09
N LEU A 449 41.29 -34.64 13.33
CA LEU A 449 40.28 -34.26 12.35
C LEU A 449 40.39 -32.77 11.98
N CYS A 450 40.62 -31.90 12.96
CA CYS A 450 40.89 -30.48 12.69
C CYS A 450 42.20 -30.26 11.93
N TYR A 451 43.26 -31.01 12.27
CA TYR A 451 44.56 -30.90 11.61
C TYR A 451 44.50 -31.22 10.12
N TYR A 452 43.72 -32.24 9.74
CA TYR A 452 43.52 -32.63 8.35
C TYR A 452 42.39 -31.88 7.63
N SER A 453 41.66 -31.00 8.32
CA SER A 453 40.56 -30.24 7.72
C SER A 453 41.08 -29.05 6.90
N PRO A 454 40.71 -28.92 5.61
CA PRO A 454 41.10 -27.78 4.77
C PRO A 454 40.36 -26.48 5.15
N ILE A 455 39.36 -26.55 6.02
CA ILE A 455 38.52 -25.41 6.43
C ILE A 455 39.04 -24.77 7.72
N VAL A 456 39.80 -25.50 8.53
CA VAL A 456 40.40 -24.98 9.77
C VAL A 456 41.71 -24.27 9.42
N LEU A 457 41.75 -22.95 9.64
CA LEU A 457 42.90 -22.09 9.29
C LEU A 457 44.21 -22.53 9.97
N TYR A 458 45.31 -22.47 9.23
CA TYR A 458 46.66 -22.90 9.61
C TYR A 458 47.18 -22.31 10.94
N ALA A 459 46.73 -21.12 11.34
CA ALA A 459 47.11 -20.49 12.63
C ALA A 459 46.58 -21.25 13.87
N ILE A 460 45.45 -21.96 13.75
CA ILE A 460 44.90 -22.81 14.83
C ILE A 460 45.68 -24.13 14.91
N ASN A 461 46.24 -24.62 13.80
CA ASN A 461 47.05 -25.84 13.75
C ASN A 461 48.34 -25.77 14.58
N LEU A 462 48.94 -24.58 14.75
CA LEU A 462 50.10 -24.38 15.62
C LEU A 462 49.76 -24.58 17.11
N LYS A 463 48.65 -24.02 17.60
CA LYS A 463 48.14 -24.27 18.96
C LYS A 463 47.71 -25.71 19.19
N MET A 464 47.19 -26.38 18.16
CA MET A 464 46.83 -27.80 18.21
C MET A 464 48.06 -28.73 18.30
N GLN A 465 49.20 -28.34 17.70
CA GLN A 465 50.47 -29.06 17.85
C GLN A 465 51.02 -28.97 19.29
N GLU A 466 50.89 -27.83 19.96
CA GLU A 466 51.22 -27.69 21.39
C GLU A 466 50.37 -28.64 22.26
N LEU A 467 49.06 -28.75 21.99
CA LEU A 467 48.12 -29.66 22.68
C LEU A 467 48.41 -31.15 22.45
N LYS A 468 48.99 -31.55 21.30
CA LYS A 468 49.43 -32.92 20.98
C LYS A 468 50.74 -33.29 21.67
N SER A 469 51.60 -32.31 21.97
CA SER A 469 52.92 -32.52 22.59
C SER A 469 52.90 -32.74 24.11
N GLY A 470 51.73 -32.68 24.75
CA GLY A 470 51.58 -32.83 26.20
C GLY A 470 51.98 -31.59 27.01
N ASN A 471 52.47 -30.53 26.36
CA ASN A 471 52.84 -29.29 27.02
C ASN A 471 51.63 -28.36 27.13
N TYR A 472 50.81 -28.54 28.17
CA TYR A 472 49.90 -27.50 28.61
C TYR A 472 50.26 -27.08 30.03
N GLN A 473 50.94 -25.93 30.16
CA GLN A 473 50.90 -25.18 31.41
C GLN A 473 49.55 -24.48 31.48
N SER A 474 48.78 -24.77 32.54
CA SER A 474 47.55 -24.05 32.84
C SER A 474 47.85 -22.57 33.05
N ALA A 475 47.40 -21.70 32.16
CA ALA A 475 47.36 -20.26 32.40
C ALA A 475 46.01 -19.92 33.07
N GLY A 476 46.09 -19.28 34.24
CA GLY A 476 44.97 -18.66 34.93
C GLY A 476 44.60 -17.30 34.37
#